data_AF-A0A2E5EW82-F1
#
_entry.id   AF-A0A2E5EW82-F1
#
_cell.length_a   1.000
_cell.length_b   1.000
_cell.length_c   1.000
_cell.angle_alpha   90.00
_cell.angle_beta   90.00
_cell.angle_gamma   90.00
#
_symmetry.space_group_name_H-M   'P 1'
#
loop_
_entity.id
_entity.type
_entity.pdbx_description
1 polymer ?
#
loop_
_entity_poly.entity_id
_entity_poly.type
_entity_poly.pdbx_seq_one_letter_code
_entity_poly.pdbx_strand_id
1 'polypeptide(L)'
;MDLQDIFEKQIELNQRINASLYEDIKDPEVRRKWFLNFELAMKQEMAEAVDSLNWKWWKKEDDDWDNIKIELVDMLHFWVSMCTVAGLSAEEVMQLYFKKNQLNHRRQEEGYNEGTYDKYKDGVEDNQRYVLNQSE
;
A
#
# COMPACT_ATOMS: atom_id res chain seq x y z
N MET A 1 0.82 -15.64 -13.30
CA MET A 1 0.66 -15.07 -11.96
C MET A 1 0.94 -13.59 -12.05
N ASP A 2 -0.10 -12.78 -11.98
CA ASP A 2 -0.03 -11.32 -12.01
C ASP A 2 -0.65 -10.73 -10.73
N LEU A 3 -0.80 -9.41 -10.67
CA LEU A 3 -1.40 -8.76 -9.49
C LEU A 3 -2.88 -9.13 -9.30
N GLN A 4 -3.59 -9.46 -10.39
CA GLN A 4 -4.97 -9.89 -10.32
C GLN A 4 -5.08 -11.23 -9.59
N ASP A 5 -4.20 -12.19 -9.89
CA ASP A 5 -4.12 -13.47 -9.18
C ASP A 5 -3.90 -13.28 -7.66
N ILE A 6 -3.06 -12.31 -7.26
CA ILE A 6 -2.80 -12.00 -5.85
C ILE A 6 -4.05 -11.44 -5.16
N PHE A 7 -4.74 -10.50 -5.81
CA PHE A 7 -5.98 -9.92 -5.27
C PHE A 7 -7.06 -10.97 -5.09
N GLU A 8 -7.25 -11.86 -6.07
CA GLU A 8 -8.24 -12.93 -6.00
C GLU A 8 -7.96 -13.89 -4.84
N LYS A 9 -6.70 -14.28 -4.65
CA LYS A 9 -6.28 -15.15 -3.53
C LYS A 9 -6.44 -14.48 -2.18
N GLN A 10 -6.15 -13.18 -2.09
CA GLN A 10 -6.34 -12.43 -0.85
C GLN A 10 -7.82 -12.27 -0.50
N ILE A 11 -8.69 -12.01 -1.49
CA ILE A 11 -10.14 -11.91 -1.29
C ILE A 11 -10.69 -13.25 -0.80
N GLU A 12 -10.27 -14.37 -1.43
CA GLU A 12 -10.64 -15.72 -1.01
C GLU A 12 -10.24 -15.99 0.45
N LEU A 13 -9.01 -15.66 0.82
CA LEU A 13 -8.51 -15.81 2.19
C LEU A 13 -9.29 -14.94 3.19
N ASN A 14 -9.53 -13.67 2.85
CA ASN A 14 -10.28 -12.74 3.69
C ASN A 14 -11.71 -13.23 3.93
N GLN A 15 -12.40 -13.72 2.90
CA GLN A 15 -13.74 -14.33 3.02
C GLN A 15 -13.72 -15.61 3.84
N ARG A 16 -12.65 -16.40 3.74
CA ARG A 16 -12.49 -17.61 4.55
C ARG A 16 -12.33 -17.30 6.04
N ILE A 17 -11.64 -16.21 6.38
CA ILE A 17 -11.46 -15.75 7.78
C ILE A 17 -12.72 -15.02 8.28
N ASN A 18 -13.31 -14.16 7.45
CA ASN A 18 -14.52 -13.41 7.74
C ASN A 18 -15.44 -13.39 6.51
N ALA A 19 -16.42 -14.30 6.51
CA ALA A 19 -17.33 -14.50 5.38
C ALA A 19 -18.21 -13.27 5.06
N SER A 20 -18.51 -12.42 6.06
CA SER A 20 -19.33 -11.23 5.87
C SER A 20 -18.53 -9.97 5.55
N LEU A 21 -17.20 -10.02 5.56
CA LEU A 21 -16.33 -8.84 5.44
C LEU A 21 -16.75 -7.89 4.32
N TYR A 22 -16.86 -8.41 3.10
CA TYR A 22 -17.14 -7.58 1.92
C TYR A 22 -18.59 -7.08 1.84
N GLU A 23 -19.52 -7.71 2.56
CA GLU A 23 -20.87 -7.19 2.71
C GLU A 23 -20.90 -6.09 3.78
N ASP A 24 -20.25 -6.32 4.92
CA ASP A 24 -20.25 -5.42 6.07
C ASP A 24 -19.58 -4.08 5.76
N ILE A 25 -18.49 -4.07 4.98
CA ILE A 25 -17.80 -2.84 4.58
C ILE A 25 -18.59 -1.98 3.57
N LYS A 26 -19.80 -2.38 3.17
CA LYS A 26 -20.71 -1.45 2.49
C LYS A 26 -21.16 -0.32 3.43
N ASP A 27 -21.19 -0.58 4.74
CA ASP A 27 -21.31 0.47 5.75
C ASP A 27 -19.96 1.24 5.86
N PRO A 28 -19.96 2.57 5.66
CA PRO A 28 -18.74 3.39 5.75
C PRO A 28 -18.02 3.32 7.11
N GLU A 29 -18.76 3.19 8.21
CA GLU A 29 -18.17 3.11 9.56
C GLU A 29 -17.45 1.77 9.76
N VAL A 30 -18.04 0.69 9.24
CA VAL A 30 -17.44 -0.65 9.27
C VAL A 30 -16.25 -0.73 8.32
N ARG A 31 -16.35 -0.13 7.12
CA ARG A 31 -15.22 0.02 6.19
C ARG A 31 -14.04 0.73 6.84
N ARG A 32 -14.28 1.87 7.49
CA ARG A 32 -13.25 2.61 8.21
C ARG A 32 -12.61 1.76 9.30
N LYS A 33 -13.42 1.05 10.08
CA LYS A 33 -12.93 0.14 11.13
C LYS A 33 -12.00 -0.94 10.56
N TRP A 34 -12.40 -1.61 9.47
CA TRP A 34 -11.58 -2.66 8.87
C TRP A 34 -10.32 -2.15 8.21
N PHE A 35 -10.37 -0.97 7.58
CA PHE A 35 -9.16 -0.31 7.08
C PHE A 35 -8.16 -0.07 8.20
N LEU A 36 -8.60 0.46 9.35
CA LEU A 36 -7.75 0.69 10.52
C LEU A 36 -7.21 -0.62 11.12
N ASN A 37 -8.00 -1.70 11.12
CA ASN A 37 -7.54 -3.00 11.59
C ASN A 37 -6.43 -3.57 10.71
N PHE A 38 -6.57 -3.52 9.39
CA PHE A 38 -5.53 -4.00 8.48
C PHE A 38 -4.28 -3.11 8.52
N GLU A 39 -4.43 -1.80 8.71
CA GLU A 39 -3.30 -0.89 8.90
C GLU A 39 -2.52 -1.20 10.19
N LEU A 40 -3.24 -1.49 11.28
CA LEU A 40 -2.62 -1.90 12.53
C LEU A 40 -1.89 -3.24 12.39
N ALA A 41 -2.48 -4.20 11.68
CA ALA A 41 -1.84 -5.50 11.43
C ALA A 41 -0.55 -5.32 10.61
N MET A 42 -0.59 -4.57 9.51
CA MET A 42 0.60 -4.24 8.72
C MET A 42 1.71 -3.59 9.56
N LYS A 43 1.36 -2.71 10.51
CA LYS A 43 2.34 -2.14 11.45
C LYS A 43 2.98 -3.16 12.39
N GLN A 44 2.24 -4.20 12.79
CA GLN A 44 2.84 -5.28 13.58
C GLN A 44 3.87 -6.03 12.73
N GLU A 45 3.55 -6.40 11.49
CA GLU A 45 4.51 -7.07 10.59
C GLU A 45 5.75 -6.20 10.31
N MET A 46 5.57 -4.87 10.20
CA MET A 46 6.71 -3.94 10.12
C MET A 46 7.60 -3.99 11.36
N ALA A 47 7.02 -4.16 12.55
CA ALA A 47 7.78 -4.31 13.78
C ALA A 47 8.49 -5.68 13.84
N GLU A 48 7.86 -6.76 13.36
CA GLU A 48 8.47 -8.10 13.26
C GLU A 48 9.66 -8.09 12.29
N ALA A 49 9.55 -7.39 11.16
CA ALA A 49 10.65 -7.18 10.23
C ALA A 49 11.82 -6.42 10.87
N VAL A 50 11.54 -5.41 11.72
CA VAL A 50 12.58 -4.71 12.48
C VAL A 50 13.22 -5.63 13.52
N ASP A 51 12.43 -6.44 14.21
CA ASP A 51 12.93 -7.39 15.22
C ASP A 51 13.77 -8.52 14.62
N SER A 52 13.68 -8.74 13.31
CA SER A 52 14.57 -9.63 12.55
C SER A 52 15.97 -9.04 12.30
N LEU A 53 16.17 -7.75 12.58
CA LEU A 53 17.46 -7.06 12.46
C LEU A 53 18.11 -6.83 13.82
N ASN A 54 19.44 -6.76 13.85
CA ASN A 54 20.20 -6.45 15.04
C ASN A 54 20.14 -4.95 15.42
N TRP A 55 18.96 -4.47 15.79
CA TRP A 55 18.71 -3.06 16.13
C TRP A 55 18.96 -2.73 17.62
N LYS A 56 18.95 -3.74 18.50
CA LYS A 56 19.11 -3.57 19.95
C LYS A 56 20.56 -3.23 20.29
N TRP A 57 20.85 -1.97 20.54
CA TRP A 57 22.22 -1.52 20.82
C TRP A 57 22.87 -2.14 22.08
N TRP A 58 22.10 -2.81 22.93
CA TRP A 58 22.57 -3.49 24.15
C TRP A 58 22.73 -5.02 24.00
N LYS A 59 22.43 -5.60 22.83
CA LYS A 59 22.57 -7.04 22.56
C LYS A 59 23.01 -7.25 21.11
N LYS A 60 24.10 -7.99 20.87
CA LYS A 60 24.53 -8.31 19.50
C LYS A 60 24.04 -9.68 19.08
N GLU A 61 23.31 -9.73 17.97
CA GLU A 61 22.87 -10.94 17.27
C GLU A 61 23.12 -10.78 15.76
N ASP A 62 22.94 -11.85 14.98
CA ASP A 62 22.98 -11.79 13.52
C ASP A 62 21.60 -11.41 12.97
N ASP A 63 21.56 -10.80 11.79
CA ASP A 63 20.32 -10.46 11.10
C ASP A 63 19.66 -11.71 10.51
N ASP A 64 18.33 -11.83 10.63
CA ASP A 64 17.52 -12.88 10.00
C ASP A 64 16.86 -12.35 8.72
N TRP A 65 17.61 -12.38 7.63
CA TRP A 65 17.13 -11.95 6.31
C TRP A 65 16.07 -12.88 5.70
N ASP A 66 15.98 -14.12 6.17
CA ASP A 66 14.94 -15.04 5.68
C ASP A 66 13.61 -14.70 6.34
N ASN A 67 13.60 -14.38 7.63
CA ASN A 67 12.39 -13.89 8.30
C ASN A 67 11.91 -12.57 7.70
N ILE A 68 12.82 -11.62 7.41
CA ILE A 68 12.45 -10.35 6.74
C ILE A 68 11.68 -10.58 5.44
N LYS A 69 12.05 -11.59 4.64
CA LYS A 69 11.32 -11.89 3.39
C LYS A 69 9.90 -12.35 3.68
N ILE A 70 9.69 -13.11 4.75
CA ILE A 70 8.36 -13.56 5.18
C ILE A 70 7.55 -12.36 5.65
N GLU A 71 8.09 -11.52 6.52
CA GLU A 71 7.39 -10.33 7.02
C GLU A 71 7.02 -9.35 5.90
N LEU A 72 7.85 -9.22 4.86
CA LEU A 72 7.51 -8.42 3.67
C LEU A 72 6.33 -9.00 2.88
N VAL A 73 6.16 -10.33 2.88
CA VAL A 73 5.01 -11.00 2.26
C VAL A 73 3.77 -10.86 3.15
N ASP A 74 3.91 -10.86 4.47
CA ASP A 74 2.79 -10.61 5.39
C ASP A 74 2.30 -9.15 5.29
N MET A 75 3.23 -8.19 5.15
CA MET A 75 2.90 -6.82 4.78
C MET A 75 2.13 -6.73 3.44
N LEU A 76 2.46 -7.57 2.45
CA LEU A 76 1.73 -7.60 1.18
C LEU A 76 0.27 -8.07 1.37
N HIS A 77 0.03 -9.07 2.22
CA HIS A 77 -1.34 -9.55 2.51
C HIS A 77 -2.22 -8.43 3.08
N PHE A 78 -1.68 -7.69 4.05
CA PHE A 78 -2.41 -6.58 4.65
C PHE A 78 -2.55 -5.38 3.72
N TRP A 79 -1.52 -5.07 2.92
CA TRP A 79 -1.61 -4.01 1.92
C TRP A 79 -2.68 -4.30 0.85
N VAL A 80 -2.72 -5.52 0.31
CA VAL A 80 -3.77 -5.93 -0.64
C VAL A 80 -5.15 -5.86 0.04
N SER A 81 -5.26 -6.35 1.28
CA SER A 81 -6.52 -6.27 2.04
C SER A 81 -6.99 -4.82 2.21
N MET A 82 -6.09 -3.89 2.52
CA MET A 82 -6.39 -2.45 2.58
C MET A 82 -6.86 -1.90 1.22
N CYS A 83 -6.21 -2.27 0.12
CA CYS A 83 -6.65 -1.89 -1.23
C CYS A 83 -8.09 -2.37 -1.49
N THR A 84 -8.42 -3.62 -1.18
CA THR A 84 -9.78 -4.15 -1.40
C THR A 84 -10.83 -3.45 -0.54
N VAL A 85 -10.52 -3.10 0.71
CA VAL A 85 -11.43 -2.34 1.59
C VAL A 85 -11.58 -0.89 1.14
N ALA A 86 -10.52 -0.29 0.59
CA ALA A 86 -10.57 1.04 -0.02
C ALA A 86 -11.35 1.07 -1.34
N GLY A 87 -11.73 -0.10 -1.88
CA GLY A 87 -12.48 -0.21 -3.13
C GLY A 87 -11.60 -0.19 -4.38
N LEU A 88 -10.29 -0.46 -4.25
CA LEU A 88 -9.38 -0.56 -5.38
C LEU A 88 -9.35 -1.99 -5.93
N SER A 89 -9.47 -2.11 -7.24
CA SER A 89 -9.12 -3.32 -7.99
C SER A 89 -7.61 -3.40 -8.26
N ALA A 90 -7.11 -4.59 -8.61
CA ALA A 90 -5.72 -4.77 -9.02
C ALA A 90 -5.38 -3.90 -10.25
N GLU A 91 -6.31 -3.78 -11.19
CA GLU A 91 -6.16 -2.94 -12.37
C GLU A 91 -6.00 -1.46 -12.00
N GLU A 92 -6.88 -0.93 -11.14
CA GLU A 92 -6.78 0.46 -10.68
C GLU A 92 -5.47 0.73 -9.94
N VAL A 93 -5.03 -0.21 -9.09
CA VAL A 93 -3.73 -0.11 -8.41
C VAL A 93 -2.58 -0.01 -9.42
N MET A 94 -2.58 -0.87 -10.44
CA MET A 94 -1.56 -0.84 -11.51
C MET A 94 -1.59 0.49 -12.28
N GLN A 95 -2.77 0.95 -12.68
CA GLN A 95 -2.93 2.21 -13.39
C GLN A 95 -2.44 3.40 -12.56
N LEU A 96 -2.84 3.48 -11.29
CA LEU A 96 -2.41 4.54 -10.36
C LEU A 96 -0.91 4.49 -10.12
N TYR A 97 -0.32 3.30 -9.99
CA TYR A 97 1.13 3.12 -9.85
C TYR A 97 1.87 3.71 -11.05
N PHE A 98 1.50 3.35 -12.28
CA PHE A 98 2.19 3.84 -13.47
C PHE A 98 2.03 5.35 -13.66
N LYS A 99 0.83 5.90 -13.45
CA LYS A 99 0.61 7.35 -13.48
C LYS A 99 1.48 8.07 -12.45
N LYS A 100 1.54 7.55 -11.22
CA LYS A 100 2.36 8.13 -10.15
C LYS A 100 3.85 8.00 -10.43
N ASN A 101 4.28 6.87 -10.97
CA ASN A 101 5.67 6.65 -11.36
C ASN A 101 6.10 7.65 -12.44
N GLN A 102 5.29 7.82 -13.50
CA GLN A 102 5.54 8.81 -14.54
C GLN A 102 5.60 10.24 -13.97
N LEU A 103 4.68 10.61 -13.09
CA LEU A 103 4.69 11.92 -12.43
C LEU A 103 5.98 12.13 -11.61
N ASN A 104 6.42 11.11 -10.87
CA ASN A 104 7.65 11.19 -10.10
C ASN A 104 8.89 11.35 -10.98
N HIS A 105 8.97 10.70 -12.14
CA HIS A 105 10.02 10.94 -13.13
C HIS A 105 9.98 12.37 -13.67
N ARG A 106 8.80 12.86 -14.06
CA ARG A 106 8.62 14.24 -14.51
C ARG A 106 9.07 15.25 -13.46
N ARG A 107 8.73 15.05 -12.18
CA ARG A 107 9.19 15.90 -11.07
C ARG A 107 10.71 16.00 -11.06
N GLN A 108 11.40 14.87 -11.18
CA GLN A 108 12.87 14.82 -11.16
C GLN A 108 13.46 15.53 -12.39
N GLU A 109 12.87 15.36 -13.57
CA GLU A 109 13.28 16.05 -14.80
C GLU A 109 13.02 17.57 -14.75
N GLU A 110 11.96 18.00 -14.06
CA GLU A 110 11.54 19.39 -13.91
C GLU A 110 12.07 20.07 -12.64
N GLY A 111 13.10 19.50 -12.00
CA GLY A 111 13.87 20.21 -10.97
C GLY A 111 13.43 19.99 -9.52
N TYR A 112 12.82 18.85 -9.19
CA TYR A 112 12.33 18.58 -7.83
C TYR A 112 13.46 18.48 -6.80
N ASN A 113 14.62 17.94 -7.17
CA ASN A 113 15.76 17.86 -6.24
C ASN A 113 16.42 19.23 -6.04
N GLU A 114 16.31 20.09 -7.03
CA GLU A 114 16.79 21.47 -7.05
C GLU A 114 15.82 22.44 -6.37
N GLY A 115 14.62 21.97 -6.01
CA GLY A 115 13.57 22.76 -5.37
C GLY A 115 12.88 23.76 -6.31
N THR A 116 13.04 23.60 -7.63
CA THR A 116 12.47 24.50 -8.65
C THR A 116 11.15 23.99 -9.24
N TYR A 117 10.80 22.73 -8.98
CA TYR A 117 9.52 22.15 -9.40
C TYR A 117 8.33 22.75 -8.64
N ASP A 118 7.33 23.24 -9.38
CA ASP A 118 6.06 23.68 -8.81
C ASP A 118 5.04 22.54 -8.77
N LYS A 119 4.77 22.05 -7.56
CA LYS A 119 3.79 20.98 -7.28
C LYS A 119 2.33 21.44 -7.40
N TYR A 120 2.07 22.75 -7.37
CA TYR A 120 0.73 23.33 -7.37
C TYR A 120 0.58 24.32 -8.51
N LYS A 121 0.03 23.87 -9.64
CA LYS A 121 -0.29 24.77 -10.76
C LYS A 121 -1.73 25.22 -10.66
N ASP A 122 -1.95 26.53 -10.64
CA ASP A 122 -3.26 27.16 -10.52
C ASP A 122 -4.05 26.70 -9.27
N GLY A 123 -3.34 26.41 -8.18
CA GLY A 123 -3.93 25.93 -6.93
C GLY A 123 -4.31 24.44 -6.91
N VAL A 124 -4.08 23.70 -8.00
CA VAL A 124 -4.35 22.26 -8.10
C VAL A 124 -3.05 21.47 -7.93
N GLU A 125 -3.06 20.48 -7.03
CA GLU A 125 -1.92 19.59 -6.82
C GLU A 125 -1.74 18.66 -8.04
N ASP A 126 -0.50 18.46 -8.47
CA ASP A 126 -0.13 17.57 -9.58
C ASP A 126 -0.65 16.12 -9.46
N ASN A 127 -0.73 15.54 -8.24
CA ASN A 127 -1.33 14.22 -8.02
C ASN A 127 -2.81 14.20 -8.42
N GLN A 128 -3.57 15.25 -8.08
CA GLN A 128 -4.97 15.36 -8.49
C GLN A 128 -5.07 15.45 -10.01
N ARG A 129 -4.21 16.25 -10.63
CA ARG A 129 -4.22 16.51 -12.07
C ARG A 129 -3.81 15.32 -12.94
N TYR A 130 -2.78 14.57 -12.54
CA TYR A 130 -2.15 13.55 -13.40
C TYR A 130 -2.36 12.11 -12.93
N VAL A 131 -2.73 11.89 -11.66
CA VAL A 131 -2.88 10.54 -11.10
C VAL A 131 -4.36 10.19 -10.88
N LEU A 132 -5.09 11.06 -10.18
CA LEU A 132 -6.47 10.79 -9.75
C LEU A 132 -7.50 11.17 -10.81
N ASN A 133 -7.36 12.33 -11.46
CA ASN A 133 -8.28 12.71 -12.53
C ASN A 133 -7.98 11.88 -13.78
N GLN A 134 -9.02 11.29 -14.36
CA GLN A 134 -8.93 10.76 -15.72
C GLN A 134 -8.67 11.97 -16.62
N SER A 135 -7.56 11.98 -17.34
CA SER A 135 -7.45 12.83 -18.51
C SER A 135 -8.56 12.36 -19.46
N GLU A 136 -9.50 13.24 -19.81
CA GLU A 136 -10.51 13.01 -20.85
C GLU A 136 -9.88 12.50 -22.15
#